data_AF-C8X0P7-F1
#
_entry.id   AF-C8X0P7-F1
#
_cell.length_a   1.000
_cell.length_b   1.000
_cell.length_c   1.000
_cell.angle_alpha   90.00
_cell.angle_beta   90.00
_cell.angle_gamma   90.00
#
_symmetry.space_group_name_H-M   'P 1'
#
loop_
_entity.id
_entity.type
_entity.pdbx_description
1 polymer ?
#
loop_
_entity_poly.entity_id
_entity_poly.type
_entity_poly.pdbx_seq_one_letter_code
_entity_poly.pdbx_strand_id
1 'polypeptide(L)'
;MEHEEIQQIFEKFFEKYRKHESDEDPNWSAYWTEFTEKGKFEVRMIKAPGRLTFSFFNDDRKLAEVEGWDTFFDASKSLEQDDSNGYDEARFFAGMQEAVS
;
A
#
# COMPACT_ATOMS: atom_id res chain seq x y z
N MET A 1 3.90 6.13 12.46
CA MET A 1 5.32 6.18 12.03
C MET A 1 5.51 7.48 11.26
N GLU A 2 6.74 7.96 11.05
CA GLU A 2 6.94 9.17 10.23
C GLU A 2 6.77 8.86 8.74
N HIS A 3 6.31 9.83 7.95
CA HIS A 3 6.05 9.63 6.51
C HIS A 3 7.29 9.11 5.76
N GLU A 4 8.49 9.62 6.07
CA GLU A 4 9.74 9.19 5.44
C GLU A 4 10.04 7.70 5.72
N GLU A 5 9.76 7.24 6.93
CA GLU A 5 9.96 5.84 7.32
C GLU A 5 9.01 4.91 6.55
N ILE A 6 7.74 5.28 6.44
CA ILE A 6 6.73 4.56 5.66
C ILE A 6 7.15 4.45 4.19
N GLN A 7 7.60 5.57 3.59
CA GLN A 7 8.09 5.56 2.21
C GLN A 7 9.25 4.58 2.04
N GLN A 8 10.25 4.63 2.93
CA GLN A 8 11.40 3.74 2.85
C GLN A 8 11.03 2.25 2.97
N ILE A 9 10.06 1.92 3.84
CA ILE A 9 9.57 0.54 3.99
C ILE A 9 8.89 0.08 2.70
N PHE A 10 7.98 0.89 2.15
CA PHE A 10 7.31 0.60 0.89
C PHE A 10 8.26 0.46 -0.28
N GLU A 11 9.25 1.35 -0.39
CA GLU A 11 10.25 1.30 -1.45
C GLU A 11 11.05 -0.01 -1.40
N LYS A 12 11.54 -0.40 -0.22
CA LYS A 12 12.22 -1.68 -0.02
C LYS A 12 11.31 -2.87 -0.35
N PHE A 13 10.06 -2.81 0.09
CA PHE A 13 9.05 -3.84 -0.21
C PHE A 13 8.83 -3.95 -1.71
N PHE A 14 8.62 -2.82 -2.37
CA PHE A 14 8.39 -2.75 -3.79
C PHE A 14 9.58 -3.30 -4.57
N GLU A 15 10.81 -2.91 -4.26
CA GLU A 15 12.00 -3.44 -4.93
C GLU A 15 12.13 -4.96 -4.79
N LYS A 16 11.77 -5.52 -3.64
CA LYS A 16 11.87 -6.96 -3.34
C LYS A 16 10.76 -7.78 -3.99
N TYR A 17 9.54 -7.25 -4.04
CA TYR A 17 8.33 -8.02 -4.38
C TYR A 17 7.61 -7.58 -5.66
N ARG A 18 8.05 -6.50 -6.31
CA ARG A 18 7.43 -6.02 -7.55
C ARG A 18 7.37 -7.09 -8.62
N LYS A 19 6.27 -7.10 -9.35
CA LYS A 19 6.03 -7.93 -10.52
C LYS A 19 5.77 -7.03 -11.72
N HIS A 20 6.15 -7.53 -12.88
CA HIS A 20 5.82 -6.93 -14.16
C HIS A 20 4.49 -7.52 -14.63
N GLU A 21 3.53 -6.67 -15.02
CA GLU A 21 2.20 -7.13 -15.40
C GLU A 21 2.20 -7.82 -16.78
N SER A 22 3.04 -7.35 -17.72
CA SER A 22 3.30 -8.01 -19.02
C SER A 22 4.52 -7.40 -19.71
N ASP A 23 5.23 -8.09 -20.61
CA ASP A 23 6.43 -7.54 -21.30
C ASP A 23 6.18 -6.20 -22.04
N GLU A 24 4.93 -5.91 -22.39
CA GLU A 24 4.50 -4.69 -23.09
C GLU A 24 4.02 -3.57 -22.14
N ASP A 25 3.83 -3.86 -20.85
CA ASP A 25 3.35 -2.91 -19.86
C ASP A 25 4.51 -2.38 -19.00
N PRO A 26 4.89 -1.09 -19.08
CA PRO A 26 5.96 -0.52 -18.25
C PRO A 26 5.60 -0.42 -16.76
N ASN A 27 4.41 -0.86 -16.35
CA ASN A 27 3.96 -0.84 -14.97
C ASN A 27 4.55 -1.99 -14.15
N TRP A 28 5.15 -1.61 -13.02
CA TRP A 28 5.54 -2.52 -11.96
C TRP A 28 4.53 -2.41 -10.83
N SER A 29 4.09 -3.54 -10.29
CA SER A 29 3.14 -3.56 -9.18
C SER A 29 3.65 -4.41 -8.02
N ALA A 30 3.34 -4.02 -6.80
CA ALA A 30 3.50 -4.83 -5.60
C ALA A 30 2.28 -4.62 -4.70
N TYR A 31 1.84 -5.66 -4.01
CA TYR A 31 0.73 -5.57 -3.05
C TYR A 31 1.14 -6.18 -1.72
N TRP A 32 0.74 -5.52 -0.64
CA TRP A 32 0.85 -6.02 0.72
C TRP A 32 -0.53 -6.18 1.31
N THR A 33 -0.76 -7.32 1.97
CA THR A 33 -2.05 -7.67 2.58
C THR A 33 -1.83 -7.95 4.06
N GLU A 34 -2.60 -7.27 4.91
CA GLU A 34 -2.67 -7.52 6.35
C GLU A 34 -4.00 -8.20 6.69
N PHE A 35 -3.96 -9.25 7.52
CA PHE A 35 -5.16 -9.92 8.02
C PHE A 35 -5.53 -9.36 9.38
N THR A 36 -6.71 -8.73 9.44
CA THR A 36 -7.26 -8.07 10.62
C THR A 36 -8.41 -8.90 11.21
N GLU A 37 -8.91 -8.52 12.39
CA GLU A 37 -10.10 -9.16 12.95
C GLU A 37 -11.37 -8.89 12.12
N LYS A 38 -11.36 -7.87 11.26
CA LYS A 38 -12.50 -7.44 10.44
C LYS A 38 -12.46 -7.96 9.00
N GLY A 39 -11.35 -8.57 8.58
CA GLY A 39 -11.14 -9.00 7.19
C GLY A 39 -9.70 -8.80 6.74
N LYS A 40 -9.46 -8.77 5.44
CA LYS A 40 -8.14 -8.45 4.87
C LYS A 40 -8.10 -7.01 4.36
N PHE A 41 -7.03 -6.30 4.71
CA PHE A 41 -6.74 -4.99 4.16
C PHE A 41 -5.52 -5.08 3.23
N GLU A 42 -5.63 -4.54 2.02
CA GLU A 42 -4.56 -4.58 1.03
C GLU A 42 -4.24 -3.19 0.50
N VAL A 43 -2.94 -2.92 0.34
CA VAL A 43 -2.47 -1.78 -0.44
C VAL A 43 -1.64 -2.29 -1.61
N ARG A 44 -2.04 -1.88 -2.81
CA ARG A 44 -1.28 -2.08 -4.04
C ARG A 44 -0.57 -0.80 -4.43
N MET A 45 0.74 -0.88 -4.61
CA MET A 45 1.58 0.16 -5.19
C MET A 45 1.84 -0.16 -6.66
N ILE A 46 1.67 0.82 -7.54
CA ILE A 46 1.96 0.72 -8.96
C ILE A 46 2.95 1.84 -9.33
N LYS A 47 4.07 1.48 -9.94
CA LYS A 47 5.04 2.43 -10.49
C LYS A 47 5.13 2.30 -12.00
N ALA A 48 5.00 3.44 -12.66
CA ALA A 48 5.25 3.62 -14.09
C ALA A 48 6.16 4.84 -14.30
N PRO A 49 6.75 5.02 -15.50
CA PRO A 49 7.50 6.23 -15.81
C PRO A 49 6.67 7.49 -15.54
N GLY A 50 7.10 8.30 -14.57
CA GLY A 50 6.42 9.54 -14.18
C GLY A 50 5.12 9.37 -13.39
N ARG A 51 4.75 8.14 -12.97
CA ARG A 51 3.50 7.89 -12.25
C ARG A 51 3.70 6.92 -11.08
N LEU A 52 3.13 7.28 -9.93
CA LEU A 52 3.09 6.46 -8.74
C LEU A 52 1.66 6.41 -8.22
N THR A 53 1.03 5.23 -8.22
CA THR A 53 -0.36 5.07 -7.82
C THR A 53 -0.46 4.08 -6.67
N PHE A 54 -1.36 4.36 -5.73
CA PHE A 54 -1.72 3.46 -4.64
C PHE A 54 -3.20 3.12 -4.71
N SER A 55 -3.55 1.86 -4.54
CA SER A 55 -4.93 1.40 -4.41
C SER A 55 -5.12 0.68 -3.10
N PHE A 56 -6.14 1.10 -2.34
CA PHE A 56 -6.51 0.51 -1.05
C PHE A 56 -7.72 -0.41 -1.24
N PHE A 57 -7.70 -1.57 -0.61
CA PHE A 57 -8.77 -2.56 -0.66
C PHE A 57 -9.10 -3.09 0.73
N ASN A 58 -10.38 -3.38 0.96
CA ASN A 58 -10.85 -4.16 2.10
C ASN A 58 -11.72 -5.31 1.56
N ASP A 59 -11.34 -6.55 1.87
CA ASP A 59 -12.01 -7.76 1.38
C ASP A 59 -12.28 -7.73 -0.14
N ASP A 60 -11.23 -7.44 -0.91
CA ASP A 60 -11.25 -7.31 -2.38
C ASP A 60 -12.08 -6.14 -2.94
N ARG A 61 -12.75 -5.37 -2.08
CA ARG A 61 -13.44 -4.14 -2.48
C ARG A 61 -12.46 -2.97 -2.46
N LYS A 62 -12.33 -2.31 -3.61
CA LYS A 62 -11.54 -1.07 -3.73
C LYS A 62 -12.18 0.06 -2.92
N LEU A 63 -11.40 0.65 -2.02
CA LEU A 63 -11.81 1.78 -1.18
C LEU A 63 -11.38 3.11 -1.80
N ALA A 64 -10.13 3.18 -2.27
CA ALA A 64 -9.56 4.39 -2.86
C ALA A 64 -8.48 4.06 -3.91
N GLU A 65 -8.25 5.00 -4.82
CA GLU A 65 -7.07 5.07 -5.68
C GLU A 65 -6.52 6.50 -5.65
N VAL A 66 -5.23 6.64 -5.39
CA VAL A 66 -4.57 7.94 -5.22
C VAL A 66 -3.20 7.96 -5.91
N GLU A 67 -2.74 9.15 -6.28
CA GLU A 67 -1.50 9.35 -7.03
C GLU A 67 -0.48 10.17 -6.24
N GLY A 68 0.70 9.59 -6.04
CA GLY A 68 1.79 10.19 -5.26
C GLY A 68 1.66 9.99 -3.75
N TRP A 69 2.75 10.31 -3.05
CA TRP A 69 2.87 10.10 -1.61
C TRP A 69 1.98 11.01 -0.77
N ASP A 70 1.82 12.27 -1.16
CA ASP A 70 1.02 13.23 -0.38
C ASP A 70 -0.45 12.76 -0.29
N THR A 71 -1.04 12.36 -1.42
CA THR A 71 -2.41 11.87 -1.47
C THR A 71 -2.55 10.48 -0.86
N PHE A 72 -1.48 9.67 -0.88
CA PHE A 72 -1.41 8.41 -0.13
C PHE A 72 -1.58 8.65 1.37
N PHE A 73 -0.86 9.59 1.97
CA PHE A 73 -0.95 9.85 3.41
C PHE A 73 -2.30 10.43 3.81
N ASP A 74 -2.88 11.31 3.00
CA ASP A 74 -4.24 11.82 3.24
C ASP A 74 -5.29 10.71 3.19
N ALA A 75 -5.18 9.77 2.23
CA ALA A 75 -6.06 8.61 2.13
C ALA A 75 -5.86 7.62 3.28
N SER A 76 -4.60 7.32 3.63
CA SER A 76 -4.22 6.45 4.75
C SER A 76 -4.87 6.93 6.04
N LYS A 77 -4.69 8.22 6.37
CA LYS A 77 -5.28 8.85 7.54
C LYS A 77 -6.81 8.84 7.53
N SER A 78 -7.42 9.07 6.36
CA SER A 78 -8.88 9.03 6.23
C SER A 78 -9.45 7.62 6.45
N LEU A 79 -8.72 6.60 6.00
CA LEU A 79 -9.10 5.19 6.17
C LEU A 79 -8.90 4.72 7.61
N GLU A 80 -7.84 5.17 8.29
CA GLU A 80 -7.60 4.86 9.71
C GLU A 80 -8.71 5.42 10.62
N GLN A 81 -9.37 6.51 10.20
CA GLN A 81 -10.51 7.08 10.92
C GLN A 81 -11.84 6.33 10.69
N ASP A 82 -11.89 5.42 9.72
CA ASP A 82 -13.05 4.60 9.42
C ASP A 82 -12.89 3.20 10.03
N ASP A 83 -13.40 3.04 11.24
CA ASP A 83 -13.38 1.76 11.97
C ASP A 83 -14.00 0.60 11.17
N SER A 84 -14.83 0.82 10.16
CA SER A 84 -15.47 -0.27 9.44
C SER A 84 -14.52 -1.09 8.57
N ASN A 85 -13.35 -0.54 8.22
CA ASN A 85 -12.40 -1.19 7.31
C ASN A 85 -11.28 -1.98 8.02
N GLY A 86 -11.11 -1.79 9.33
CA GLY A 86 -10.10 -2.52 10.13
C GLY A 86 -8.65 -2.12 9.87
N TYR A 87 -8.41 -1.04 9.14
CA TYR A 87 -7.08 -0.50 8.88
C TYR A 87 -6.46 0.09 10.16
N ASP A 88 -5.26 -0.38 10.49
CA ASP A 88 -4.39 0.16 11.53
C ASP A 88 -3.05 0.42 10.86
N GLU A 89 -2.69 1.70 10.71
CA GLU A 89 -1.51 2.11 9.95
C GLU A 89 -0.23 1.53 10.58
N ALA A 90 -0.11 1.64 11.90
CA ALA A 90 1.08 1.20 12.62
C ALA A 90 1.29 -0.30 12.49
N ARG A 91 0.22 -1.10 12.65
CA ARG A 91 0.27 -2.55 12.49
C ARG A 91 0.56 -2.94 11.04
N PHE A 92 -0.10 -2.29 10.08
CA PHE A 92 0.08 -2.58 8.66
C PHE A 92 1.53 -2.41 8.23
N PHE A 93 2.16 -1.30 8.63
CA PHE A 93 3.55 -1.01 8.27
C PHE A 93 4.56 -1.79 9.09
N ALA A 94 4.26 -2.14 10.34
CA ALA A 94 5.10 -3.06 11.10
C ALA A 94 5.21 -4.42 10.40
N GLY A 95 4.09 -5.01 9.96
CA GLY A 95 4.10 -6.28 9.23
C GLY A 95 4.87 -6.20 7.91
N MET A 96 4.70 -5.09 7.16
CA MET A 96 5.46 -4.87 5.93
C MET A 96 6.96 -4.74 6.20
N GLN A 97 7.35 -4.02 7.26
CA GLN A 97 8.74 -3.84 7.67
C GLN A 97 9.40 -5.17 8.04
N GLU A 98 8.69 -6.05 8.77
CA GLU A 98 9.16 -7.40 9.09
C GLU A 98 9.41 -8.24 7.82
N ALA A 99 8.60 -8.08 6.78
CA ALA A 99 8.78 -8.81 5.53
C ALA A 99 10.02 -8.37 4.71
N VAL A 100 10.50 -7.14 4.93
CA VAL A 100 11.65 -6.56 4.18
C VAL A 100 12.94 -6.46 4.99
N SER A 101 12.88 -6.76 6.29
CA SER A 101 14.05 -6.88 7.16
C SER A 101 14.84 -8.16 6.86
#